data_AF-A0A965AB14-F1
#
_entry.id   AF-A0A965AB14-F1
#
_cell.length_a   1.000
_cell.length_b   1.000
_cell.length_c   1.000
_cell.angle_alpha   90.00
_cell.angle_beta   90.00
_cell.angle_gamma   90.00
#
_symmetry.space_group_name_H-M   'P 1'
#
loop_
_entity.id
_entity.type
_entity.pdbx_description
1 polymer ?
#
loop_
_entity_poly.entity_id
_entity_poly.type
_entity_poly.pdbx_seq_one_letter_code
_entity_poly.pdbx_strand_id
1 'polypeptide(L)'
;ISLFFYLIFILIKDKKIKLNFFYALLIFFLIITPHFIWLTQNDFTTIYYALKRGGLNEVSIYNHLLNPFKFLINQIIILLPFILLIYLLIKKVKIKLTLNNEKFIFLLFSFLLPFILILITSIITGSRIRTMWMIPFYSLIGIFFIFLYQDQINLKKSKNFIFLLIIFLVLSPILYSLRSIYSDSRTGYEGKKIAIEIEKEWKNFSKEKIYHVGFSEWYAGNLSYHLNNRPKVFLEENNDFYKKPAVIIAKDVGTSLCNLKNVNIKNIMYKKINNHDVCFIF
;
A
#
# COMPACT_ATOMS: atom_id res chain seq x y z
N ILE A 1 12.70 12.86 2.38
CA ILE A 1 13.79 12.58 1.41
C ILE A 1 13.78 13.55 0.23
N SER A 2 12.76 13.60 -0.62
CA SER A 2 12.82 14.47 -1.81
C SER A 2 12.89 15.98 -1.45
N LEU A 3 12.13 16.42 -0.46
CA LEU A 3 12.22 17.78 0.10
C LEU A 3 13.60 18.07 0.72
N PHE A 4 14.26 17.08 1.32
CA PHE A 4 15.60 17.24 1.86
C PHE A 4 16.62 17.49 0.74
N PHE A 5 16.56 16.70 -0.34
CA PHE A 5 17.38 16.93 -1.53
C PHE A 5 17.07 18.28 -2.21
N TYR A 6 15.81 18.69 -2.24
CA TYR A 6 15.42 20.03 -2.72
C TYR A 6 16.10 21.13 -1.92
N LEU A 7 16.05 21.04 -0.58
CA LEU A 7 16.65 22.04 0.30
C LEU A 7 18.17 22.07 0.15
N ILE A 8 18.84 20.92 0.06
CA ILE A 8 20.28 20.84 -0.26
C ILE A 8 20.57 21.53 -1.60
N PHE A 9 19.78 21.23 -2.64
CA PHE A 9 19.98 21.82 -3.96
C PHE A 9 19.87 23.34 -3.93
N ILE A 10 18.88 23.90 -3.23
CA ILE A 10 18.73 25.35 -3.07
C ILE A 10 19.90 25.96 -2.28
N LEU A 11 20.36 25.32 -1.20
CA LEU A 11 21.52 25.78 -0.43
C LEU A 11 22.78 25.88 -1.29
N ILE A 12 23.03 24.86 -2.13
CA ILE A 12 24.18 24.83 -3.05
C ILE A 12 24.01 25.91 -4.13
N LYS A 13 22.82 26.05 -4.70
CA LYS A 13 22.53 27.01 -5.77
C LYS A 13 22.67 28.47 -5.31
N ASP A 14 22.10 28.81 -4.16
CA ASP A 14 22.08 30.18 -3.64
C ASP A 14 23.40 30.56 -2.95
N LYS A 15 24.26 29.58 -2.62
CA LYS A 15 25.48 29.73 -1.80
C LYS A 15 25.23 30.44 -0.47
N LYS A 16 23.98 30.41 0.04
CA LYS A 16 23.55 31.07 1.27
C LYS A 16 22.97 30.03 2.22
N ILE A 17 23.59 29.93 3.40
CA ILE A 17 23.10 29.08 4.47
C ILE A 17 21.99 29.83 5.21
N LYS A 18 20.75 29.34 5.13
CA LYS A 18 19.61 29.88 5.87
C LYS A 18 19.45 29.09 7.17
N LEU A 19 19.63 29.72 8.33
CA LEU A 19 19.50 29.09 9.66
C LEU A 19 18.15 28.36 9.84
N ASN A 20 17.08 28.88 9.24
CA ASN A 20 15.74 28.26 9.24
C ASN A 20 15.74 26.80 8.75
N PHE A 21 16.65 26.42 7.85
CA PHE A 21 16.79 25.04 7.39
C PHE A 21 17.22 24.10 8.52
N PHE A 22 18.17 24.51 9.34
CA PHE A 22 18.65 23.70 10.46
C PHE A 22 17.58 23.52 11.53
N TYR A 23 16.78 24.56 11.80
CA TYR A 23 15.63 24.43 12.70
C TYR A 23 14.60 23.42 12.18
N ALA A 24 14.28 23.46 10.87
CA ALA A 24 13.40 22.47 10.27
C ALA A 24 13.96 21.04 10.33
N LEU A 25 15.27 20.88 10.10
CA LEU A 25 15.95 19.58 10.18
C LEU A 25 15.99 19.04 11.61
N LEU A 26 16.25 19.90 12.59
CA LEU A 26 16.21 19.57 14.01
C LEU A 26 14.82 19.07 14.41
N ILE A 27 13.76 19.82 14.06
CA ILE A 27 12.38 19.42 14.34
C ILE A 27 12.04 18.09 13.67
N PHE A 28 12.47 17.88 12.42
CA PHE A 28 12.28 16.62 11.71
C PHE A 28 12.90 15.44 12.47
N PHE A 29 14.15 15.56 12.92
CA PHE A 29 14.81 14.50 13.69
C PHE A 29 14.15 14.29 15.06
N LEU A 30 13.75 15.36 15.76
CA LEU A 30 13.02 15.25 17.03
C LEU A 30 11.71 14.46 16.87
N ILE A 31 10.93 14.75 15.81
CA ILE A 31 9.68 14.05 15.51
C ILE A 31 9.93 12.57 15.16
N ILE A 32 11.01 12.25 14.45
CA ILE A 32 11.30 10.87 14.00
C ILE A 32 11.98 10.02 15.07
N THR A 33 12.70 10.62 16.01
CA THR A 33 13.42 9.91 17.08
C THR A 33 12.59 8.84 17.79
N PRO A 34 11.36 9.11 18.30
CA PRO A 34 10.55 8.06 18.94
C PRO A 34 10.22 6.89 18.01
N HIS A 35 10.08 7.13 16.70
CA HIS A 35 9.87 6.06 15.72
C HIS A 35 11.10 5.19 15.52
N PHE A 36 12.31 5.76 15.53
CA PHE A 36 13.54 4.96 15.48
C PHE A 36 13.71 4.11 16.73
N ILE A 37 13.46 4.68 17.91
CA ILE A 37 13.49 3.93 19.18
C ILE A 37 12.50 2.77 19.12
N TRP A 38 11.26 3.03 18.70
CA TRP A 38 10.25 1.98 18.55
C TRP A 38 10.67 0.89 17.55
N LEU A 39 11.25 1.26 16.41
CA LEU A 39 11.74 0.31 15.42
C LEU A 39 12.83 -0.60 16.00
N THR A 40 13.77 -0.05 16.77
CA THR A 40 14.83 -0.85 17.41
C THR A 40 14.28 -1.80 18.48
N GLN A 41 13.25 -1.37 19.23
CA GLN A 41 12.61 -2.21 20.25
C GLN A 41 11.73 -3.32 19.68
N ASN A 42 11.34 -3.22 18.40
CA ASN A 42 10.44 -4.16 17.72
C ASN A 42 11.13 -4.83 16.53
N ASP A 43 12.45 -5.02 16.61
CA ASP A 43 13.28 -5.73 15.62
C ASP A 43 12.98 -5.33 14.18
N PHE A 44 12.72 -4.04 13.92
CA PHE A 44 12.41 -3.51 12.59
C PHE A 44 11.28 -4.24 11.84
N THR A 45 10.32 -4.84 12.56
CA THR A 45 9.22 -5.65 12.01
C THR A 45 8.48 -4.99 10.84
N THR A 46 8.24 -3.68 10.89
CA THR A 46 7.56 -2.94 9.80
C THR A 46 8.42 -2.83 8.54
N ILE A 47 9.74 -2.74 8.69
CA ILE A 47 10.69 -2.75 7.56
C ILE A 47 10.71 -4.15 6.95
N TYR A 48 10.83 -5.20 7.77
CA TYR A 48 10.75 -6.59 7.29
C TYR A 48 9.45 -6.88 6.56
N TYR A 49 8.32 -6.39 7.08
CA TYR A 49 7.04 -6.48 6.41
C TYR A 49 7.07 -5.81 5.03
N ALA A 50 7.59 -4.58 4.93
CA ALA A 50 7.69 -3.85 3.66
C ALA A 50 8.60 -4.58 2.65
N LEU A 51 9.73 -5.13 3.10
CA LEU A 51 10.65 -5.92 2.26
C LEU A 51 10.00 -7.23 1.78
N LYS A 52 9.33 -7.97 2.66
CA LYS A 52 8.56 -9.19 2.32
C LYS A 52 7.47 -8.88 1.29
N ARG A 53 6.75 -7.75 1.47
CA ARG A 53 5.76 -7.25 0.51
C ARG A 53 6.35 -6.84 -0.84
N GLY A 54 7.62 -6.43 -0.87
CA GLY A 54 8.39 -6.05 -2.04
C GLY A 54 9.02 -7.22 -2.80
N GLY A 55 8.82 -8.47 -2.36
CA GLY A 55 9.27 -9.66 -3.09
C GLY A 55 10.78 -9.87 -3.10
N LEU A 56 11.49 -9.34 -2.11
CA LEU A 56 12.95 -9.42 -2.02
C LEU A 56 13.49 -10.78 -1.55
N ASN A 57 12.61 -11.73 -1.23
CA ASN A 57 13.01 -13.05 -0.75
C ASN A 57 13.42 -14.00 -1.89
N GLU A 58 13.06 -13.68 -3.13
CA GLU A 58 13.42 -14.43 -4.35
C GLU A 58 14.42 -13.60 -5.18
N VAL A 59 15.61 -13.36 -4.63
CA VAL A 59 16.64 -12.56 -5.33
C VAL A 59 17.10 -13.34 -6.55
N SER A 60 16.78 -12.83 -7.75
CA SER A 60 17.25 -13.34 -9.02
C SER A 60 17.76 -12.16 -9.83
N ILE A 61 18.87 -12.32 -10.55
CA ILE A 61 19.42 -11.23 -11.38
C ILE A 61 18.40 -10.71 -12.40
N TYR A 62 17.52 -11.60 -12.86
CA TYR A 62 16.41 -11.28 -13.76
C TYR A 62 15.40 -10.29 -13.17
N ASN A 63 15.16 -10.35 -11.85
CA ASN A 63 14.25 -9.43 -11.16
C ASN A 63 14.73 -7.97 -11.20
N HIS A 64 16.04 -7.73 -11.28
CA HIS A 64 16.62 -6.38 -11.37
C HIS A 64 16.32 -5.66 -12.69
N LEU A 65 15.94 -6.39 -13.73
CA LEU A 65 15.55 -5.81 -15.02
C LEU A 65 14.03 -5.84 -15.21
N LEU A 66 13.41 -6.98 -14.92
CA LEU A 66 11.98 -7.17 -15.15
C LEU A 66 11.11 -6.32 -14.21
N ASN A 67 11.48 -6.17 -12.94
CA ASN A 67 10.64 -5.43 -11.98
C ASN A 67 10.63 -3.91 -12.24
N PRO A 68 11.77 -3.24 -12.49
CA PRO A 68 11.77 -1.84 -12.91
C PRO A 68 11.00 -1.61 -14.21
N PHE A 69 11.13 -2.52 -15.18
CA PHE A 69 10.39 -2.41 -16.45
C PHE A 69 8.87 -2.54 -16.25
N LYS A 70 8.43 -3.54 -15.48
CA LYS A 70 7.00 -3.67 -15.09
C LYS A 70 6.51 -2.45 -14.34
N PHE A 71 7.33 -1.90 -13.44
CA PHE A 71 7.00 -0.67 -12.72
C PHE A 71 6.78 0.49 -13.71
N LEU A 72 7.70 0.72 -14.66
CA LEU A 72 7.56 1.79 -15.67
C LEU A 72 6.29 1.65 -16.49
N ILE A 73 5.99 0.44 -17.01
CA ILE A 73 4.76 0.18 -17.75
C ILE A 73 3.53 0.53 -16.90
N ASN A 74 3.50 0.07 -15.66
CA ASN A 74 2.39 0.35 -14.76
C ASN A 74 2.22 1.86 -14.51
N GLN A 75 3.31 2.61 -14.36
CA GLN A 75 3.22 4.06 -14.18
C GLN A 75 2.71 4.76 -15.45
N ILE A 76 3.12 4.32 -16.64
CA ILE A 76 2.58 4.85 -17.91
C ILE A 76 1.07 4.61 -18.00
N ILE A 77 0.61 3.40 -17.69
CA ILE A 77 -0.83 3.04 -17.73
C ILE A 77 -1.63 3.91 -16.76
N ILE A 78 -1.14 4.08 -15.52
CA ILE A 78 -1.83 4.89 -14.49
C ILE A 78 -1.90 6.37 -14.91
N LEU A 79 -0.86 6.89 -15.56
CA LEU A 79 -0.80 8.29 -15.99
C LEU A 79 -1.51 8.55 -17.31
N LEU A 80 -1.87 7.52 -18.08
CA LEU A 80 -2.47 7.66 -19.42
C LEU A 80 -3.77 8.50 -19.42
N PRO A 81 -4.75 8.30 -18.53
CA PRO A 81 -5.94 9.16 -18.47
C PRO A 81 -5.59 10.63 -18.23
N PHE A 82 -4.62 10.88 -17.36
CA PHE A 82 -4.15 12.22 -17.02
C PHE A 82 -3.40 12.88 -18.19
N ILE A 83 -2.54 12.15 -18.90
CA ILE A 83 -1.83 12.63 -20.09
C ILE A 83 -2.83 12.98 -21.20
N LEU A 84 -3.86 12.16 -21.42
CA LEU A 84 -4.94 12.44 -22.38
C LEU A 84 -5.67 13.74 -22.05
N LEU A 85 -6.00 13.96 -20.77
CA LEU A 85 -6.62 15.20 -20.30
C LEU A 85 -5.74 16.42 -20.60
N ILE A 86 -4.45 16.36 -20.29
CA ILE A 86 -3.51 17.47 -20.59
C ILE A 86 -3.41 17.69 -22.10
N TYR A 87 -3.33 16.63 -22.89
CA TYR A 87 -3.24 16.71 -24.34
C TYR A 87 -4.41 17.48 -24.95
N LEU A 88 -5.62 17.32 -24.42
CA LEU A 88 -6.80 18.09 -24.84
C LEU A 88 -6.68 19.59 -24.51
N LEU A 89 -6.02 19.96 -23.42
CA LEU A 89 -5.88 21.37 -23.02
C LEU A 89 -4.81 22.12 -23.82
N ILE A 90 -3.74 21.45 -24.22
CA ILE A 90 -2.60 22.10 -24.88
C ILE A 90 -2.82 22.33 -26.39
N LYS A 91 -2.22 23.39 -26.92
CA LYS A 91 -2.18 23.67 -28.37
C LYS A 91 -1.12 22.84 -29.07
N LYS A 92 0.06 22.75 -28.47
CA LYS A 92 1.25 22.07 -28.99
C LYS A 92 2.03 21.45 -27.84
N VAL A 93 2.62 20.28 -28.06
CA VAL A 93 3.55 19.65 -27.12
C VAL A 93 4.89 20.37 -27.24
N LYS A 94 5.09 21.40 -26.41
CA LYS A 94 6.38 22.11 -26.29
C LYS A 94 6.75 22.24 -24.82
N ILE A 95 7.82 21.56 -24.42
CA ILE A 95 8.33 21.57 -23.05
C ILE A 95 9.29 22.75 -22.89
N LYS A 96 9.08 23.58 -21.87
CA LYS A 96 9.98 24.66 -21.48
C LYS A 96 10.49 24.42 -20.06
N LEU A 97 11.75 24.01 -19.94
CA LEU A 97 12.38 23.77 -18.64
C LEU A 97 12.89 25.09 -18.07
N THR A 98 12.28 25.57 -16.98
CA THR A 98 12.68 26.82 -16.31
C THR A 98 13.49 26.54 -15.06
N LEU A 99 14.69 25.95 -15.22
CA LEU A 99 15.58 25.54 -14.12
C LEU A 99 16.08 26.70 -13.23
N ASN A 100 15.89 27.96 -13.67
CA ASN A 100 16.15 29.13 -12.84
C ASN A 100 15.05 29.40 -11.81
N ASN A 101 13.81 28.96 -12.06
CA ASN A 101 12.66 29.21 -11.21
C ASN A 101 12.59 28.20 -10.05
N GLU A 102 12.71 28.68 -8.81
CA GLU A 102 12.63 27.84 -7.61
C GLU A 102 11.33 27.05 -7.50
N LYS A 103 10.19 27.61 -7.93
CA LYS A 103 8.89 26.91 -7.90
C LYS A 103 8.90 25.70 -8.84
N PHE A 104 9.51 25.84 -10.02
CA PHE A 104 9.65 24.74 -10.96
C PHE A 104 10.59 23.66 -10.42
N ILE A 105 11.70 24.06 -9.80
CA ILE A 105 12.62 23.14 -9.11
C ILE A 105 11.87 22.40 -8.01
N PHE A 106 11.11 23.09 -7.16
CA PHE A 106 10.32 22.46 -6.10
C PHE A 106 9.38 21.39 -6.63
N LEU A 107 8.65 21.67 -7.72
CA LEU A 107 7.75 20.69 -8.34
C LEU A 107 8.51 19.50 -8.94
N LEU A 108 9.66 19.73 -9.56
CA LEU A 108 10.53 18.67 -10.08
C LEU A 108 11.01 17.74 -8.95
N PHE A 109 11.47 18.31 -7.83
CA PHE A 109 11.87 17.52 -6.67
C PHE A 109 10.69 16.85 -5.98
N SER A 110 9.49 17.42 -6.00
CA SER A 110 8.34 16.84 -5.29
C SER A 110 7.66 15.72 -6.08
N PHE A 111 7.64 15.80 -7.41
CA PHE A 111 7.01 14.81 -8.28
C PHE A 111 8.02 13.85 -8.93
N LEU A 112 9.03 14.39 -9.63
CA LEU A 112 9.92 13.58 -10.48
C LEU A 112 10.98 12.84 -9.66
N LEU A 113 11.55 13.48 -8.64
CA LEU A 113 12.62 12.85 -7.85
C LEU A 113 12.14 11.59 -7.09
N PRO A 114 10.99 11.55 -6.40
CA PRO A 114 10.49 10.33 -5.78
C PRO A 114 10.32 9.17 -6.76
N PHE A 115 9.82 9.46 -7.97
CA PHE A 115 9.71 8.46 -9.03
C PHE A 115 11.07 7.89 -9.41
N ILE A 116 12.08 8.74 -9.61
CA ILE A 116 13.44 8.32 -9.93
C ILE A 116 14.04 7.48 -8.79
N LEU A 117 13.88 7.93 -7.54
CA LEU A 117 14.40 7.21 -6.38
C LEU A 117 13.79 5.82 -6.26
N ILE A 118 12.48 5.69 -6.48
CA ILE A 118 11.76 4.42 -6.42
C ILE A 118 12.16 3.50 -7.59
N LEU A 119 12.37 4.06 -8.78
CA LEU A 119 12.90 3.28 -9.90
C LEU A 119 14.31 2.74 -9.58
N ILE A 120 15.18 3.59 -9.03
CA ILE A 120 16.54 3.21 -8.62
C ILE A 120 16.50 2.13 -7.54
N THR A 121 15.61 2.22 -6.55
CA THR A 121 15.51 1.17 -5.53
C THR A 121 15.08 -0.16 -6.15
N SER A 122 14.16 -0.18 -7.11
CA SER A 122 13.79 -1.41 -7.83
C SER A 122 14.97 -1.98 -8.63
N ILE A 123 15.77 -1.13 -9.29
CA ILE A 123 16.95 -1.56 -10.06
C ILE A 123 18.01 -2.16 -9.13
N ILE A 124 18.33 -1.49 -8.02
CA ILE A 124 19.37 -1.92 -7.08
C ILE A 124 18.93 -3.17 -6.33
N THR A 125 17.69 -3.22 -5.85
CA THR A 125 17.24 -4.30 -4.96
C THR A 125 16.55 -5.45 -5.69
N GLY A 126 16.12 -5.25 -6.93
CA GLY A 126 15.26 -6.19 -7.64
C GLY A 126 13.84 -6.26 -7.06
N SER A 127 13.43 -5.32 -6.21
CA SER A 127 12.10 -5.34 -5.58
C SER A 127 10.96 -5.16 -6.58
N ARG A 128 9.88 -5.92 -6.37
CA ARG A 128 8.57 -5.76 -7.01
C ARG A 128 7.83 -4.61 -6.34
N ILE A 129 8.11 -3.39 -6.77
CA ILE A 129 7.47 -2.19 -6.21
C ILE A 129 5.98 -2.19 -6.56
N ARG A 130 5.15 -2.11 -5.51
CA ARG A 130 3.71 -2.02 -5.68
C ARG A 130 3.34 -0.65 -6.21
N THR A 131 2.51 -0.62 -7.25
CA THR A 131 2.06 0.61 -7.92
C THR A 131 1.43 1.62 -6.96
N MET A 132 0.74 1.13 -5.93
CA MET A 132 0.10 1.96 -4.90
C MET A 132 1.08 2.82 -4.10
N TRP A 133 2.35 2.41 -3.97
CA TRP A 133 3.37 3.19 -3.24
C TRP A 133 3.72 4.51 -3.93
N MET A 134 3.41 4.64 -5.22
CA MET A 134 3.66 5.87 -5.99
C MET A 134 2.59 6.94 -5.84
N ILE A 135 1.36 6.55 -5.45
CA ILE A 135 0.18 7.42 -5.44
C ILE A 135 0.42 8.75 -4.70
N PRO A 136 1.04 8.78 -3.49
CA PRO A 136 1.26 10.03 -2.76
C PRO A 136 2.09 11.07 -3.54
N PHE A 137 3.02 10.61 -4.38
CA PHE A 137 3.91 11.47 -5.15
C PHE A 137 3.24 12.11 -6.37
N TYR A 138 2.05 11.62 -6.76
CA TYR A 138 1.27 12.18 -7.86
C TYR A 138 0.36 13.33 -7.45
N SER A 139 0.30 13.70 -6.16
CA SER A 139 -0.52 14.80 -5.67
C SER A 139 -0.26 16.14 -6.38
N LEU A 140 0.99 16.45 -6.74
CA LEU A 140 1.37 17.71 -7.39
C LEU A 140 1.52 17.62 -8.91
N ILE A 141 1.15 16.49 -9.52
CA ILE A 141 1.34 16.27 -10.96
C ILE A 141 0.56 17.28 -11.81
N GLY A 142 -0.68 17.62 -11.41
CA GLY A 142 -1.50 18.64 -12.10
C GLY A 142 -0.80 19.99 -12.18
N ILE A 143 -0.30 20.47 -11.04
CA ILE A 143 0.41 21.75 -10.93
C ILE A 143 1.71 21.71 -11.75
N PHE A 144 2.46 20.60 -11.67
CA PHE A 144 3.68 20.40 -12.45
C PHE A 144 3.42 20.54 -13.96
N PHE A 145 2.38 19.88 -14.48
CA PHE A 145 2.05 19.94 -15.90
C PHE A 145 1.48 21.31 -16.34
N ILE A 146 0.71 21.99 -15.49
CA ILE A 146 0.30 23.38 -15.77
C ILE A 146 1.52 24.27 -15.90
N PHE A 147 2.49 24.15 -14.98
CA PHE A 147 3.73 24.94 -15.03
C PHE A 147 4.56 24.64 -16.29
N LEU A 148 4.60 23.39 -16.75
CA LEU A 148 5.29 22.98 -17.97
C LEU A 148 4.66 23.55 -19.25
N TYR A 149 3.33 23.63 -19.29
CA TYR A 149 2.58 23.95 -20.51
C TYR A 149 1.80 25.26 -20.45
N GLN A 150 1.99 26.10 -19.43
CA GLN A 150 1.23 27.34 -19.23
C GLN A 150 1.12 28.21 -20.50
N ASP A 151 2.21 28.35 -21.26
CA ASP A 151 2.26 29.16 -22.49
C ASP A 151 1.48 28.52 -23.66
N GLN A 152 1.15 27.22 -23.55
CA GLN A 152 0.50 26.41 -24.58
C GLN A 152 -0.96 26.05 -24.25
N ILE A 153 -1.47 26.38 -23.05
CA ILE A 153 -2.85 26.06 -22.66
C ILE A 153 -3.85 26.86 -23.52
N ASN A 154 -4.87 26.17 -24.04
CA ASN A 154 -5.98 26.79 -24.77
C ASN A 154 -7.29 26.67 -24.00
N LEU A 155 -7.72 27.75 -23.35
CA LEU A 155 -8.98 27.77 -22.62
C LEU A 155 -10.20 27.53 -23.51
N LYS A 156 -10.12 27.74 -24.84
CA LYS A 156 -11.21 27.39 -25.77
C LYS A 156 -11.46 25.88 -25.83
N LYS A 157 -10.47 25.03 -25.50
CA LYS A 157 -10.60 23.56 -25.48
C LYS A 157 -11.08 23.01 -24.13
N SER A 158 -11.36 23.88 -23.14
CA SER A 158 -11.76 23.46 -21.79
C SER A 158 -13.02 22.61 -21.76
N LYS A 159 -14.00 22.86 -22.66
CA LYS A 159 -15.23 22.06 -22.75
C LYS A 159 -14.94 20.58 -22.99
N ASN A 160 -14.06 20.26 -23.92
CA ASN A 160 -13.69 18.86 -24.24
C ASN A 160 -12.91 18.22 -23.08
N PHE A 161 -12.04 18.99 -22.42
CA PHE A 161 -11.34 18.55 -21.22
C PHE A 161 -12.31 18.20 -20.08
N ILE A 162 -13.27 19.09 -19.77
CA ILE A 162 -14.25 18.88 -18.71
C ILE A 162 -15.12 17.67 -19.03
N PHE A 163 -15.57 17.53 -20.28
CA PHE A 163 -16.36 16.40 -20.72
C PHE A 163 -15.61 15.07 -20.52
N LEU A 164 -14.36 14.97 -20.98
CA LEU A 164 -13.56 13.76 -20.80
C LEU A 164 -13.25 13.48 -19.31
N LEU A 165 -13.01 14.53 -18.51
CA LEU A 165 -12.79 14.40 -17.08
C LEU A 165 -14.01 13.80 -16.38
N ILE A 166 -15.22 14.27 -16.71
CA ILE A 166 -16.47 13.72 -16.18
C ILE A 166 -16.62 12.25 -16.58
N ILE A 167 -16.31 11.89 -17.83
CA ILE A 167 -16.31 10.49 -18.27
C ILE A 167 -15.38 9.65 -17.40
N PHE A 168 -14.13 10.07 -17.16
CA PHE A 168 -13.21 9.29 -16.32
C PHE A 168 -13.66 9.21 -14.85
N LEU A 169 -14.22 10.30 -14.30
CA LEU A 169 -14.74 10.33 -12.94
C LEU A 169 -15.94 9.40 -12.74
N VAL A 170 -16.77 9.20 -13.76
CA VAL A 170 -17.92 8.28 -13.73
C VAL A 170 -17.50 6.85 -14.06
N LEU A 171 -16.63 6.67 -15.05
CA LEU A 171 -16.17 5.34 -15.49
C LEU A 171 -15.36 4.61 -14.40
N SER A 172 -14.50 5.33 -13.67
CA SER A 172 -13.67 4.73 -12.62
C SER A 172 -14.47 4.00 -11.53
N PRO A 173 -15.45 4.63 -10.84
CA PRO A 173 -16.25 3.96 -9.83
C PRO A 173 -17.16 2.89 -10.41
N ILE A 174 -17.65 3.04 -11.65
CA ILE A 174 -18.46 2.01 -12.32
C ILE A 174 -17.63 0.75 -12.58
N LEU A 175 -16.44 0.88 -13.15
CA LEU A 175 -15.57 -0.28 -13.39
C LEU A 175 -15.18 -0.96 -12.07
N TYR A 176 -14.95 -0.17 -11.03
CA TYR A 176 -14.66 -0.70 -9.69
C TYR A 176 -15.86 -1.43 -9.09
N SER A 177 -17.06 -0.87 -9.17
CA SER A 177 -18.27 -1.50 -8.63
C SER A 177 -18.61 -2.80 -9.37
N LEU A 178 -18.51 -2.81 -10.70
CA LEU A 178 -18.67 -4.02 -11.51
C LEU A 178 -17.69 -5.11 -11.06
N ARG A 179 -16.41 -4.77 -10.87
CA ARG A 179 -15.44 -5.73 -10.34
C ARG A 179 -15.82 -6.24 -8.95
N SER A 180 -16.30 -5.36 -8.08
CA SER A 180 -16.71 -5.77 -6.72
C SER A 180 -17.94 -6.69 -6.71
N ILE A 181 -18.83 -6.59 -7.70
CA ILE A 181 -20.03 -7.43 -7.82
C ILE A 181 -19.69 -8.80 -8.42
N TYR A 182 -18.90 -8.83 -9.49
CA TYR A 182 -18.64 -10.07 -10.25
C TYR A 182 -17.47 -10.89 -9.73
N SER A 183 -16.54 -10.30 -8.97
CA SER A 183 -15.39 -11.01 -8.42
C SER A 183 -15.45 -11.08 -6.90
N ASP A 184 -15.03 -12.24 -6.38
CA ASP A 184 -14.81 -12.50 -4.95
C ASP A 184 -13.70 -11.55 -4.45
N SER A 185 -14.12 -10.33 -4.11
CA SER A 185 -13.25 -9.22 -3.80
C SER A 185 -13.27 -8.94 -2.31
N ARG A 186 -12.16 -8.42 -1.79
CA ARG A 186 -12.05 -8.03 -0.37
C ARG A 186 -13.11 -7.01 0.04
N THR A 187 -13.63 -6.21 -0.89
CA THR A 187 -14.70 -5.24 -0.65
C THR A 187 -16.08 -5.86 -0.51
N GLY A 188 -16.32 -7.00 -1.15
CA GLY A 188 -17.55 -7.79 -1.00
C GLY A 188 -17.51 -8.79 0.16
N TYR A 189 -16.42 -8.85 0.94
CA TYR A 189 -16.25 -9.85 1.97
C TYR A 189 -17.19 -9.62 3.17
N GLU A 190 -18.11 -10.55 3.42
CA GLU A 190 -19.10 -10.49 4.53
C GLU A 190 -18.48 -10.81 5.91
N GLY A 191 -17.40 -10.14 6.28
CA GLY A 191 -16.61 -10.44 7.49
C GLY A 191 -17.45 -10.46 8.78
N LYS A 192 -18.41 -9.54 8.93
CA LYS A 192 -19.31 -9.48 10.09
C LYS A 192 -20.20 -10.72 10.19
N LYS A 193 -20.79 -11.15 9.08
CA LYS A 193 -21.69 -12.31 9.04
C LYS A 193 -20.92 -13.60 9.36
N ILE A 194 -19.75 -13.77 8.75
CA ILE A 194 -18.86 -14.91 8.98
C ILE A 194 -18.41 -14.96 10.45
N ALA A 195 -18.04 -13.82 11.04
CA ALA A 195 -17.65 -13.76 12.44
C ALA A 195 -18.80 -14.15 13.39
N ILE A 196 -20.04 -13.71 13.11
CA ILE A 196 -21.23 -14.07 13.89
C ILE A 196 -21.50 -15.59 13.80
N GLU A 197 -21.40 -16.18 12.61
CA GLU A 197 -21.57 -17.62 12.42
C GLU A 197 -20.49 -18.42 13.17
N ILE A 198 -19.22 -18.01 13.06
CA ILE A 198 -18.10 -18.62 13.80
C ILE A 198 -18.30 -18.49 15.31
N GLU A 199 -18.73 -17.34 15.81
CA GLU A 199 -18.99 -17.13 17.24
C GLU A 199 -20.17 -17.98 17.73
N LYS A 200 -21.21 -18.14 16.90
CA LYS A 200 -22.36 -18.99 17.22
C LYS A 200 -21.96 -20.46 17.29
N GLU A 201 -21.18 -20.93 16.33
CA GLU A 201 -20.64 -22.29 16.32
C GLU A 201 -19.71 -22.53 17.51
N TRP A 202 -18.83 -21.57 17.82
CA TRP A 202 -17.93 -21.66 18.96
C TRP A 202 -18.65 -21.89 20.30
N LYS A 203 -19.76 -21.17 20.52
CA LYS A 203 -20.57 -21.29 21.74
C LYS A 203 -21.21 -22.68 21.93
N ASN A 204 -21.34 -23.47 20.86
CA ASN A 204 -21.83 -24.85 20.96
C ASN A 204 -20.81 -25.80 21.60
N PHE A 205 -19.51 -25.48 21.51
CA PHE A 205 -18.44 -26.41 21.86
C PHE A 205 -17.57 -25.93 23.03
N SER A 206 -17.50 -24.61 23.28
CA SER A 206 -16.73 -24.04 24.36
C SER A 206 -17.46 -22.89 25.06
N LYS A 207 -17.33 -22.84 26.39
CA LYS A 207 -17.76 -21.70 27.21
C LYS A 207 -16.68 -20.61 27.30
N GLU A 208 -15.45 -20.93 26.90
CA GLU A 208 -14.35 -19.98 26.90
C GLU A 208 -14.47 -18.99 25.73
N LYS A 209 -13.75 -17.88 25.81
CA LYS A 209 -13.67 -16.91 24.71
C LYS A 209 -12.61 -17.36 23.70
N ILE A 210 -12.78 -17.00 22.43
CA ILE A 210 -11.72 -17.17 21.42
C ILE A 210 -10.60 -16.19 21.73
N TYR A 211 -9.41 -16.64 22.13
CA TYR A 211 -8.31 -15.73 22.46
C TYR A 211 -7.39 -15.46 21.27
N HIS A 212 -7.27 -16.43 20.35
CA HIS A 212 -6.30 -16.38 19.26
C HIS A 212 -6.96 -16.65 17.91
N VAL A 213 -6.51 -15.93 16.88
CA VAL A 213 -6.92 -16.18 15.48
C VAL A 213 -5.70 -16.12 14.56
N GLY A 214 -5.65 -16.96 13.53
CA GLY A 214 -4.52 -17.02 12.60
C GLY A 214 -4.86 -17.79 11.32
N PHE A 215 -3.96 -18.05 10.37
CA PHE A 215 -2.66 -17.43 10.08
C PHE A 215 -2.73 -16.49 8.85
N SER A 216 -3.93 -16.29 8.31
CA SER A 216 -4.14 -15.36 7.21
C SER A 216 -4.22 -13.92 7.74
N GLU A 217 -3.32 -13.04 7.25
CA GLU A 217 -3.35 -11.59 7.52
C GLU A 217 -4.74 -10.99 7.30
N TRP A 218 -5.44 -11.45 6.24
CA TRP A 218 -6.75 -10.91 5.88
C TRP A 218 -7.89 -11.55 6.69
N TYR A 219 -8.00 -12.88 6.71
CA TYR A 219 -9.14 -13.54 7.35
C TYR A 219 -9.06 -13.49 8.87
N ALA A 220 -7.89 -13.71 9.47
CA ALA A 220 -7.72 -13.62 10.92
C ALA A 220 -7.91 -12.16 11.39
N GLY A 221 -7.41 -11.19 10.61
CA GLY A 221 -7.64 -9.76 10.88
C GLY A 221 -9.12 -9.39 10.84
N ASN A 222 -9.87 -9.82 9.81
CA ASN A 222 -11.32 -9.59 9.73
C ASN A 222 -12.08 -10.25 10.87
N LEU A 223 -11.74 -11.50 11.19
CA LEU A 223 -12.38 -12.23 12.28
C LEU A 223 -12.14 -11.54 13.63
N SER A 224 -10.89 -11.17 13.93
CA SER A 224 -10.57 -10.41 15.15
C SER A 224 -11.32 -9.08 15.23
N TYR A 225 -11.39 -8.35 14.11
CA TYR A 225 -12.08 -7.06 14.05
C TYR A 225 -13.58 -7.15 14.38
N HIS A 226 -14.24 -8.21 13.92
CA HIS A 226 -15.68 -8.39 14.07
C HIS A 226 -16.10 -9.15 15.33
N LEU A 227 -15.21 -9.93 15.95
CA LEU A 227 -15.49 -10.59 17.23
C LEU A 227 -15.45 -9.58 18.38
N ASN A 228 -16.43 -9.67 19.29
CA ASN A 228 -16.60 -8.72 20.38
C ASN A 228 -15.37 -8.60 21.31
N ASN A 229 -14.63 -9.69 21.48
CA ASN A 229 -13.48 -9.76 22.37
C ASN A 229 -12.13 -9.49 21.69
N ARG A 230 -12.12 -9.21 20.38
CA ARG A 230 -10.92 -8.86 19.58
C ARG A 230 -9.70 -9.76 19.87
N PRO A 231 -9.77 -11.06 19.52
CA PRO A 231 -8.68 -12.00 19.75
C PRO A 231 -7.36 -11.53 19.14
N LYS A 232 -6.25 -11.95 19.74
CA LYS A 232 -4.92 -11.67 19.23
C LYS A 232 -4.70 -12.40 17.90
N VAL A 233 -4.23 -11.67 16.90
CA VAL A 233 -3.92 -12.21 15.58
C VAL A 233 -2.50 -12.76 15.56
N PHE A 234 -2.34 -13.99 15.07
CA PHE A 234 -1.06 -14.62 14.79
C PHE A 234 -0.93 -14.81 13.28
N LEU A 235 0.19 -14.38 12.71
CA LEU A 235 0.47 -14.49 11.27
C LEU A 235 1.31 -15.71 10.91
N GLU A 236 1.98 -16.28 11.91
CA GLU A 236 2.85 -17.45 11.78
C GLU A 236 2.54 -18.41 12.92
N GLU A 237 2.71 -19.70 12.64
CA GLU A 237 2.47 -20.76 13.62
C GLU A 237 3.54 -20.74 14.71
N ASN A 238 3.10 -20.72 15.97
CA ASN A 238 3.99 -20.86 17.11
C ASN A 238 3.29 -21.59 18.26
N ASN A 239 4.09 -22.09 19.22
CA ASN A 239 3.57 -22.82 20.37
C ASN A 239 2.62 -21.98 21.23
N ASP A 240 2.77 -20.65 21.23
CA ASP A 240 1.92 -19.75 22.00
C ASP A 240 0.49 -19.69 21.45
N PHE A 241 0.31 -19.84 20.13
CA PHE A 241 -1.00 -19.85 19.48
C PHE A 241 -1.89 -20.97 20.01
N TYR A 242 -1.34 -22.15 20.29
CA TYR A 242 -2.09 -23.31 20.75
C TYR A 242 -2.32 -23.35 22.27
N LYS A 243 -1.75 -22.43 23.05
CA LYS A 243 -1.89 -22.40 24.52
C LYS A 243 -3.28 -21.92 24.98
N LYS A 244 -4.03 -21.26 24.11
CA LYS A 244 -5.37 -20.72 24.41
C LYS A 244 -6.34 -21.09 23.30
N PRO A 245 -7.65 -21.06 23.59
CA PRO A 245 -8.67 -21.32 22.58
C PRO A 245 -8.50 -20.43 21.35
N ALA A 246 -8.49 -21.04 20.17
CA ALA A 246 -8.09 -20.40 18.93
C ALA A 246 -8.98 -20.81 17.75
N VAL A 247 -9.04 -19.94 16.73
CA VAL A 247 -9.75 -20.20 15.47
C VAL A 247 -8.88 -19.89 14.27
N ILE A 248 -8.85 -20.80 13.30
CA ILE A 248 -8.15 -20.64 12.03
C ILE A 248 -9.17 -20.63 10.89
N ILE A 249 -9.08 -19.64 10.01
CA ILE A 249 -9.78 -19.65 8.71
C ILE A 249 -8.76 -20.09 7.64
N ALA A 250 -8.86 -21.33 7.18
CA ALA A 250 -7.84 -22.05 6.42
C ALA A 250 -7.85 -21.76 4.90
N LYS A 251 -8.55 -20.72 4.43
CA LYS A 251 -8.69 -20.42 2.98
C LYS A 251 -7.36 -20.10 2.29
N ASP A 252 -6.44 -19.40 2.97
CA ASP A 252 -5.11 -19.06 2.40
C ASP A 252 -3.99 -20.00 2.88
N VAL A 253 -4.22 -20.76 3.96
CA VAL A 253 -3.16 -21.50 4.67
C VAL A 253 -3.26 -23.01 4.45
N GLY A 254 -4.35 -23.47 3.83
CA GLY A 254 -4.62 -24.88 3.55
C GLY A 254 -5.24 -25.62 4.74
N THR A 255 -6.04 -26.64 4.44
CA THR A 255 -6.76 -27.46 5.43
C THR A 255 -5.84 -28.42 6.19
N SER A 256 -4.59 -28.61 5.75
CA SER A 256 -3.62 -29.49 6.40
C SER A 256 -3.35 -29.11 7.87
N LEU A 257 -3.35 -27.81 8.17
CA LEU A 257 -3.17 -27.28 9.53
C LEU A 257 -4.30 -27.70 10.49
N CYS A 258 -5.47 -28.02 9.95
CA CYS A 258 -6.62 -28.46 10.74
C CYS A 258 -6.59 -29.95 11.07
N ASN A 259 -5.69 -30.70 10.44
CA ASN A 259 -5.54 -32.14 10.62
C ASN A 259 -4.32 -32.50 11.48
N LEU A 260 -3.51 -31.53 11.90
CA LEU A 260 -2.32 -31.76 12.72
C LEU A 260 -2.70 -31.97 14.18
N LYS A 261 -2.52 -33.21 14.69
CA LYS A 261 -2.48 -33.47 16.13
C LYS A 261 -1.17 -32.96 16.70
N ASN A 262 -1.16 -31.70 17.14
CA ASN A 262 -0.01 -31.14 17.85
C ASN A 262 -0.07 -31.57 19.33
N VAL A 263 1.09 -31.85 19.95
CA VAL A 263 1.18 -32.46 21.30
C VAL A 263 0.51 -31.62 22.41
N ASN A 264 0.32 -30.33 22.17
CA ASN A 264 -0.30 -29.37 23.10
C ASN A 264 -1.78 -29.06 22.80
N ILE A 265 -2.40 -29.72 21.81
CA ILE A 265 -3.78 -29.43 21.40
C ILE A 265 -4.74 -30.40 22.08
N LYS A 266 -5.70 -29.86 22.84
CA LYS A 266 -6.72 -30.65 23.54
C LYS A 266 -7.74 -31.24 22.57
N ASN A 267 -8.36 -30.43 21.70
CA ASN A 267 -9.21 -30.89 20.61
C ASN A 267 -9.16 -29.93 19.41
N ILE A 268 -9.26 -30.49 18.19
CA ILE A 268 -9.49 -29.71 16.95
C ILE A 268 -10.81 -30.16 16.35
N MET A 269 -11.66 -29.20 16.01
CA MET A 269 -12.82 -29.44 15.15
C MET A 269 -12.71 -28.64 13.87
N TYR A 270 -12.92 -29.35 12.77
CA TYR A 270 -13.07 -28.76 11.46
C TYR A 270 -14.55 -28.59 11.12
N LYS A 271 -14.94 -27.41 10.63
CA LYS A 271 -16.26 -27.16 10.08
C LYS A 271 -16.16 -26.22 8.88
N LYS A 272 -16.92 -26.52 7.85
CA LYS A 272 -17.11 -25.61 6.73
C LYS A 272 -18.21 -24.61 7.08
N ILE A 273 -17.87 -23.32 7.11
CA ILE A 273 -18.80 -22.21 7.36
C ILE A 273 -18.85 -21.37 6.08
N ASN A 274 -19.99 -21.39 5.41
CA ASN A 274 -20.15 -20.87 4.05
C ASN A 274 -19.11 -21.48 3.09
N ASN A 275 -18.27 -20.63 2.48
CA ASN A 275 -17.18 -21.03 1.57
C ASN A 275 -15.82 -21.03 2.27
N HIS A 276 -15.80 -21.10 3.60
CA HIS A 276 -14.58 -21.08 4.41
C HIS A 276 -14.40 -22.36 5.21
N ASP A 277 -13.20 -22.89 5.15
CA ASP A 277 -12.72 -23.98 5.98
C ASP A 277 -12.29 -23.38 7.32
N VAL A 278 -13.00 -23.71 8.40
CA VAL A 278 -12.78 -23.13 9.73
C VAL A 278 -12.41 -24.22 10.72
N CYS A 279 -11.39 -23.92 11.52
CA CYS A 279 -10.80 -24.89 12.45
C CYS A 279 -10.79 -24.29 13.84
N PHE A 280 -11.46 -24.97 14.74
CA PHE A 280 -11.69 -24.59 16.13
C PHE A 280 -10.76 -25.39 17.02
N ILE A 281 -9.99 -24.69 17.86
CA ILE A 281 -8.99 -25.27 18.76
C ILE A 281 -9.37 -24.87 20.18
N PHE A 282 -9.65 -25.84 21.05
CA PHE A 282 -10.08 -25.64 22.44
C PHE A 282 -9.60 -26.76 23.36
#